data_AF-A0A3P1WDJ4-F1
#
_entry.id   AF-A0A3P1WDJ4-F1
#
_cell.length_a   1.000
_cell.length_b   1.000
_cell.length_c   1.000
_cell.angle_alpha   90.00
_cell.angle_beta   90.00
_cell.angle_gamma   90.00
#
_symmetry.space_group_name_H-M   'P 1'
#
loop_
_entity.id
_entity.type
_entity.pdbx_description
1 polymer ?
#
loop_
_entity_poly.entity_id
_entity_poly.type
_entity_poly.pdbx_seq_one_letter_code
_entity_poly.pdbx_strand_id
1 'polypeptide(L)'
;MSKRVWYVVIAVLAFSLVGLVVVFWVLPVGPPPVTQTTTITVPPKPTPTPSPVSSPTPTHWRDSKDWTVIPPPYRFPPLYAGLPRDDYAFPETLGNLTFDPKWATINVWLGSVHYNDRNDTITLSLDVDRSKYTLDDTFNMYAKNWKNPRYVGNFTCGNEPAVNGIECIAHSEDATIVGMAGGSINNDEALVALLNEYITHLQNR
;
A
#
# COMPACT_ATOMS: atom_id res chain seq x y z
N MET A 1 19.82 -35.34 5.04
CA MET A 1 19.66 -35.20 3.57
C MET A 1 21.02 -34.89 2.98
N SER A 2 21.53 -35.66 2.01
CA SER A 2 22.93 -35.51 1.55
C SER A 2 23.09 -34.26 0.67
N LYS A 3 24.24 -33.58 0.74
CA LYS A 3 24.54 -32.38 -0.05
C LYS A 3 24.30 -32.60 -1.56
N ARG A 4 24.47 -33.83 -2.05
CA ARG A 4 24.23 -34.20 -3.46
C ARG A 4 22.74 -34.13 -3.83
N VAL A 5 21.84 -34.47 -2.92
CA VAL A 5 20.39 -34.38 -3.15
C VAL A 5 19.94 -32.93 -3.26
N TRP A 6 20.54 -32.04 -2.47
CA TRP A 6 20.20 -30.61 -2.46
C TRP A 6 20.60 -29.91 -3.77
N TYR A 7 21.77 -30.23 -4.34
CA TYR A 7 22.20 -29.70 -5.64
C TYR A 7 21.33 -30.18 -6.81
N VAL A 8 20.86 -31.44 -6.77
CA VAL A 8 19.97 -31.97 -7.81
C VAL A 8 18.62 -31.27 -7.79
N VAL A 9 18.06 -30.98 -6.61
CA VAL A 9 16.78 -30.26 -6.47
C VAL A 9 16.88 -28.84 -7.02
N ILE A 10 17.98 -28.12 -6.74
CA ILE A 10 18.18 -26.75 -7.25
C ILE A 10 18.34 -26.74 -8.77
N ALA A 11 19.10 -27.69 -9.33
CA ALA A 11 19.27 -27.78 -10.77
C ALA A 11 17.92 -28.02 -11.48
N VAL A 12 17.10 -28.94 -10.97
CA VAL A 12 15.77 -29.23 -11.55
C VAL A 12 14.85 -28.00 -11.47
N LEU A 13 14.81 -27.31 -10.33
CA LEU A 13 14.02 -26.08 -10.18
C LEU A 13 14.46 -24.97 -11.14
N ALA A 14 15.77 -24.78 -11.33
CA ALA A 14 16.29 -23.78 -12.24
C ALA A 14 15.91 -24.09 -13.71
N PHE A 15 15.98 -25.36 -14.14
CA PHE A 15 15.56 -25.75 -15.48
C PHE A 15 14.05 -25.62 -15.70
N SER A 16 13.22 -25.91 -14.69
CA SER A 16 11.77 -25.71 -14.77
C SER A 16 11.39 -24.23 -14.91
N LEU A 17 12.10 -23.34 -14.23
CA LEU A 17 11.83 -21.90 -14.26
C LEU A 17 12.19 -21.29 -15.62
N VAL A 18 13.31 -21.73 -16.23
CA VAL A 18 13.69 -21.33 -17.59
C VAL A 18 12.68 -21.84 -18.63
N GLY A 19 12.19 -23.08 -18.47
CA GLY A 19 11.15 -23.63 -19.36
C GLY A 19 9.85 -22.83 -19.35
N LEU A 20 9.41 -22.38 -18.16
CA LEU A 20 8.19 -21.57 -18.01
C LEU A 20 8.30 -20.18 -18.65
N VAL A 21 9.47 -19.54 -18.55
CA VAL A 21 9.71 -18.24 -19.20
C VAL A 21 9.68 -18.37 -20.72
N VAL A 22 10.25 -19.43 -21.29
CA VAL A 22 10.23 -19.64 -22.75
C VAL A 22 8.80 -19.87 -23.27
N VAL A 23 7.94 -20.60 -22.54
CA VAL A 23 6.54 -20.83 -22.95
C VAL A 23 5.74 -19.51 -23.01
N PHE A 24 6.01 -18.55 -22.11
CA PHE A 24 5.33 -17.25 -22.12
C PHE A 24 5.74 -16.33 -23.27
N TRP A 25 6.93 -16.51 -23.84
CA TRP A 25 7.40 -15.69 -24.97
C TRP A 25 7.05 -16.27 -26.36
N VAL A 26 6.64 -17.53 -26.44
CA VAL A 26 6.37 -18.23 -27.72
C VAL A 26 4.88 -18.37 -28.03
N LEU A 27 3.96 -17.92 -27.15
CA LEU A 27 2.54 -17.90 -27.48
C LEU A 27 2.22 -16.74 -28.45
N PRO A 28 1.75 -17.02 -29.68
CA PRO A 28 1.41 -15.99 -30.65
C PRO A 28 0.19 -15.22 -30.18
N VAL A 29 0.37 -13.91 -29.97
CA VAL A 29 -0.73 -12.94 -29.89
C VAL A 29 -1.50 -13.05 -31.21
N GLY A 30 -2.76 -13.43 -31.13
CA GLY A 30 -3.60 -13.74 -32.29
C GLY A 30 -3.67 -12.59 -33.31
N PRO A 31 -4.02 -12.91 -34.58
CA PRO A 31 -4.05 -11.93 -35.64
C PRO A 31 -5.06 -10.80 -35.36
N PRO A 32 -4.77 -9.56 -35.77
CA PRO A 32 -5.69 -8.44 -35.59
C PRO A 32 -6.97 -8.67 -36.40
N PRO A 33 -8.15 -8.26 -35.91
CA PRO A 33 -9.37 -8.35 -36.68
C PRO A 33 -9.31 -7.44 -37.91
N VAL A 34 -9.58 -8.05 -39.06
CA VAL A 34 -9.59 -7.45 -40.40
C VAL A 34 -10.68 -6.38 -40.50
N THR A 35 -10.31 -5.18 -40.94
CA THR A 35 -11.26 -4.14 -41.36
C THR A 35 -11.96 -4.59 -42.63
N GLN A 36 -13.27 -4.88 -42.55
CA GLN A 36 -14.12 -5.02 -43.73
C GLN A 36 -15.06 -3.82 -43.81
N THR A 37 -14.82 -2.96 -44.79
CA THR A 37 -15.78 -1.94 -45.22
C THR A 37 -16.82 -2.59 -46.11
N THR A 38 -18.04 -2.73 -45.60
CA THR A 38 -19.22 -3.07 -46.41
C THR A 38 -20.28 -2.02 -46.20
N THR A 39 -20.44 -1.13 -47.17
CA THR A 39 -21.53 -0.14 -47.19
C THR A 39 -22.82 -0.86 -47.58
N ILE A 40 -23.77 -0.96 -46.66
CA ILE A 40 -25.15 -1.37 -46.94
C ILE A 40 -26.07 -0.27 -46.40
N THR A 41 -26.72 0.45 -47.30
CA THR A 41 -27.73 1.47 -47.00
C THR A 41 -29.02 0.79 -46.53
N VAL A 42 -29.38 0.95 -45.26
CA VAL A 42 -30.64 0.48 -44.66
C VAL A 42 -31.49 1.70 -44.25
N PRO A 43 -32.83 1.69 -44.43
CA PRO A 43 -33.69 2.84 -44.11
C PRO A 43 -33.72 3.16 -42.61
N PRO A 44 -34.02 4.43 -42.21
CA PRO A 44 -33.86 4.86 -40.82
C PRO A 44 -34.87 4.19 -39.89
N LYS A 45 -34.34 3.48 -38.90
CA LYS A 45 -35.06 2.94 -37.73
C LYS A 45 -35.38 4.10 -36.76
N PRO A 46 -36.57 4.15 -36.14
CA PRO A 46 -36.94 5.23 -35.23
C PRO A 46 -35.96 5.31 -34.05
N THR A 47 -35.48 6.54 -33.81
CA THR A 47 -34.52 6.91 -32.77
C THR A 47 -35.06 6.54 -31.38
N PRO A 48 -34.37 5.68 -30.61
CA PRO A 48 -34.66 5.56 -29.19
C PRO A 48 -34.13 6.82 -28.48
N THR A 49 -35.01 7.48 -27.73
CA THR A 49 -34.68 8.59 -26.82
C THR A 49 -33.49 8.20 -25.93
N PRO A 50 -32.41 9.00 -25.85
CA PRO A 50 -31.34 8.72 -24.91
C PRO A 50 -31.89 8.85 -23.49
N SER A 51 -31.89 7.75 -22.74
CA SER A 51 -31.98 7.82 -21.29
C SER A 51 -30.81 8.68 -20.79
N PRO A 52 -31.02 9.52 -19.76
CA PRO A 52 -29.93 10.31 -19.21
C PRO A 52 -28.84 9.34 -18.76
N VAL A 53 -27.65 9.47 -19.35
CA VAL A 53 -26.44 8.86 -18.81
C VAL A 53 -26.28 9.45 -17.43
N SER A 54 -26.60 8.66 -16.40
CA SER A 54 -26.20 9.00 -15.04
C SER A 54 -24.69 9.15 -15.07
N SER A 55 -24.21 10.40 -15.01
CA SER A 55 -22.82 10.69 -14.69
C SER A 55 -22.46 9.85 -13.46
N PRO A 56 -21.35 9.08 -13.46
CA PRO A 56 -20.90 8.49 -12.22
C PRO A 56 -20.56 9.65 -11.29
N THR A 57 -21.42 9.88 -10.31
CA THR A 57 -21.07 10.65 -9.11
C THR A 57 -19.74 10.11 -8.62
N PRO A 58 -18.73 10.95 -8.31
CA PRO A 58 -17.47 10.46 -7.76
C PRO A 58 -17.83 9.61 -6.56
N THR A 59 -17.55 8.31 -6.65
CA THR A 59 -17.69 7.39 -5.53
C THR A 59 -16.75 7.94 -4.47
N HIS A 60 -17.31 8.54 -3.43
CA HIS A 60 -16.52 8.98 -2.30
C HIS A 60 -15.73 7.74 -1.87
N TRP A 61 -14.40 7.82 -1.79
CA TRP A 61 -13.53 6.64 -1.63
C TRP A 61 -13.88 5.80 -0.39
N ARG A 62 -14.60 6.38 0.59
CA ARG A 62 -15.17 5.64 1.74
C ARG A 62 -16.28 4.67 1.36
N ASP A 63 -16.91 4.87 0.20
CA ASP A 63 -17.95 4.04 -0.38
C ASP A 63 -17.35 2.92 -1.26
N SER A 64 -16.01 2.82 -1.34
CA SER A 64 -15.33 1.58 -1.77
C SER A 64 -15.82 0.43 -0.90
N LYS A 65 -16.23 -0.67 -1.54
CA LYS A 65 -17.19 -1.63 -0.96
C LYS A 65 -16.64 -2.60 0.10
N ASP A 66 -15.32 -2.71 0.26
CA ASP A 66 -14.74 -3.88 0.93
C ASP A 66 -13.92 -3.53 2.19
N TRP A 67 -14.25 -2.44 2.88
CA TRP A 67 -13.67 -2.15 4.20
C TRP A 67 -14.17 -3.16 5.23
N THR A 68 -13.24 -3.84 5.89
CA THR A 68 -13.60 -5.03 6.67
C THR A 68 -13.97 -4.77 8.11
N VAL A 69 -13.50 -3.64 8.66
CA VAL A 69 -13.83 -3.22 10.03
C VAL A 69 -14.32 -1.79 10.03
N ILE A 70 -13.52 -0.88 9.49
CA ILE A 70 -13.83 0.54 9.40
C ILE A 70 -13.11 1.12 8.17
N PRO A 71 -13.72 1.99 7.36
CA PRO A 71 -12.99 2.71 6.31
C PRO A 71 -11.95 3.67 6.91
N PRO A 72 -10.96 4.17 6.15
CA PRO A 72 -10.14 5.28 6.59
C PRO A 72 -11.01 6.53 6.89
N PRO A 73 -10.61 7.40 7.84
CA PRO A 73 -11.28 8.67 8.10
C PRO A 73 -10.88 9.76 7.10
N TYR A 74 -9.77 9.60 6.40
CA TYR A 74 -9.31 10.48 5.35
C TYR A 74 -8.42 9.71 4.38
N ARG A 75 -8.46 10.07 3.10
CA ARG A 75 -7.52 9.59 2.10
C ARG A 75 -6.65 10.76 1.67
N PHE A 76 -5.37 10.70 2.02
CA PHE A 76 -4.41 11.73 1.63
C PHE A 76 -4.20 11.71 0.11
N PRO A 77 -3.93 12.86 -0.52
CA PRO A 77 -3.46 12.90 -1.91
C PRO A 77 -2.14 12.09 -2.05
N PRO A 78 -1.66 11.83 -3.28
CA PRO A 78 -0.39 11.14 -3.47
C PRO A 78 0.75 11.80 -2.69
N LEU A 79 1.42 11.03 -1.84
CA LEU A 79 2.50 11.50 -0.95
C LEU A 79 3.90 11.23 -1.52
N TYR A 80 4.01 10.32 -2.50
CA TYR A 80 5.27 9.90 -3.11
C TYR A 80 5.27 10.05 -4.62
N ALA A 81 4.35 10.83 -5.18
CA ALA A 81 4.28 11.07 -6.61
C ALA A 81 5.60 11.65 -7.13
N GLY A 82 6.21 10.98 -8.11
CA GLY A 82 7.47 11.40 -8.71
C GLY A 82 8.73 10.94 -7.97
N LEU A 83 8.63 10.41 -6.75
CA LEU A 83 9.76 9.82 -6.04
C LEU A 83 10.08 8.41 -6.57
N PRO A 84 11.37 8.03 -6.68
CA PRO A 84 11.78 6.65 -6.91
C PRO A 84 11.08 5.71 -5.94
N ARG A 85 10.76 4.48 -6.38
CA ARG A 85 9.97 3.54 -5.56
C ARG A 85 10.67 3.10 -4.28
N ASP A 86 11.99 3.10 -4.29
CA ASP A 86 12.88 2.80 -3.16
C ASP A 86 13.19 4.03 -2.29
N ASP A 87 12.76 5.22 -2.70
CA ASP A 87 12.88 6.44 -1.88
C ASP A 87 11.60 6.65 -1.06
N TYR A 88 11.65 6.16 0.18
CA TYR A 88 10.61 6.37 1.21
C TYR A 88 10.83 7.62 2.02
N ALA A 89 11.98 8.26 1.82
CA ALA A 89 12.16 9.64 2.17
C ALA A 89 11.92 9.83 3.70
N PHE A 90 12.43 8.91 4.52
CA PHE A 90 12.34 8.98 5.98
C PHE A 90 13.18 10.14 6.52
N PRO A 91 12.63 11.05 7.34
CA PRO A 91 13.42 12.12 7.95
C PRO A 91 14.38 11.56 9.00
N GLU A 92 15.51 12.21 9.21
CA GLU A 92 16.50 11.84 10.25
C GLU A 92 15.90 11.88 11.66
N THR A 93 14.90 12.73 11.87
CA THR A 93 14.21 12.91 13.15
C THR A 93 12.70 12.97 12.97
N LEU A 94 11.97 12.45 13.96
CA LEU A 94 10.54 12.69 14.15
C LEU A 94 10.32 13.09 15.61
N GLY A 95 9.87 14.32 15.85
CA GLY A 95 9.80 14.91 17.18
C GLY A 95 11.18 14.88 17.87
N ASN A 96 11.27 14.19 19.00
CA ASN A 96 12.53 13.99 19.75
C ASN A 96 13.20 12.64 19.46
N LEU A 97 12.67 11.86 18.51
CA LEU A 97 13.18 10.54 18.16
C LEU A 97 14.16 10.62 17.00
N THR A 98 15.16 9.75 17.00
CA THR A 98 16.20 9.70 15.96
C THR A 98 16.08 8.42 15.16
N PHE A 99 16.19 8.53 13.84
CA PHE A 99 16.19 7.41 12.92
C PHE A 99 17.36 6.45 13.21
N ASP A 100 17.06 5.15 13.35
CA ASP A 100 18.06 4.10 13.50
C ASP A 100 18.25 3.33 12.17
N PRO A 101 19.34 3.58 11.43
CA PRO A 101 19.58 2.93 10.14
C PRO A 101 19.79 1.41 10.25
N LYS A 102 20.10 0.89 11.44
CA LYS A 102 20.34 -0.55 11.65
C LYS A 102 19.09 -1.39 11.37
N TRP A 103 17.91 -0.81 11.59
CA TRP A 103 16.62 -1.50 11.42
C TRP A 103 15.91 -1.14 10.12
N ALA A 104 16.55 -0.34 9.25
CA ALA A 104 15.96 0.06 8.00
C ALA A 104 15.89 -1.13 7.02
N THR A 105 14.69 -1.45 6.56
CA THR A 105 14.43 -2.39 5.48
C THR A 105 13.74 -1.65 4.34
N ILE A 106 14.43 -1.49 3.21
CA ILE A 106 13.93 -0.73 2.06
C ILE A 106 13.99 -1.61 0.80
N ASN A 107 12.88 -1.69 0.09
CA ASN A 107 12.78 -2.24 -1.26
C ASN A 107 11.76 -1.44 -2.07
N VAL A 108 11.49 -1.81 -3.34
CA VAL A 108 10.60 -1.03 -4.22
C VAL A 108 9.09 -1.04 -3.85
N TRP A 109 8.70 -1.78 -2.81
CA TRP A 109 7.30 -1.93 -2.37
C TRP A 109 7.10 -1.51 -0.91
N LEU A 110 8.05 -1.87 -0.05
CA LEU A 110 8.02 -1.61 1.38
C LEU A 110 9.27 -0.84 1.85
N GLY A 111 9.04 0.19 2.67
CA GLY A 111 10.04 0.82 3.51
C GLY A 111 9.63 0.65 4.97
N SER A 112 10.55 0.20 5.81
CA SER A 112 10.34 -0.04 7.24
C SER A 112 11.53 0.50 8.01
N VAL A 113 11.29 1.30 9.04
CA VAL A 113 12.34 1.96 9.83
C VAL A 113 11.96 2.08 11.29
N HIS A 114 12.96 2.19 12.16
CA HIS A 114 12.75 2.46 13.58
C HIS A 114 13.29 3.85 13.96
N TYR A 115 12.62 4.48 14.91
CA TYR A 115 13.09 5.66 15.61
C TYR A 115 13.23 5.36 17.10
N ASN A 116 14.38 5.75 17.65
CA ASN A 116 14.73 5.51 19.05
C ASN A 116 14.65 6.81 19.86
N ASP A 117 14.39 6.67 21.16
CA ASP A 117 14.56 7.74 22.14
C ASP A 117 16.04 7.87 22.57
N ARG A 118 16.31 8.78 23.52
CA ARG A 118 17.66 8.98 24.07
C ARG A 118 18.22 7.75 24.80
N ASN A 119 17.38 6.80 25.18
CA ASN A 119 17.78 5.56 25.86
C ASN A 119 17.97 4.39 24.89
N ASP A 120 17.99 4.68 23.58
CA ASP A 120 18.10 3.67 22.51
C ASP A 120 16.98 2.62 22.54
N THR A 121 15.81 3.01 23.07
CA THR A 121 14.61 2.17 23.04
C THR A 121 13.83 2.45 21.77
N ILE A 122 13.53 1.40 21.00
CA ILE A 122 12.65 1.51 19.81
C ILE A 122 11.31 2.05 20.29
N THR A 123 11.04 3.29 19.91
CA THR A 123 9.90 4.07 20.39
C THR A 123 8.86 4.22 19.30
N LEU A 124 9.27 4.21 18.03
CA LEU A 124 8.37 4.21 16.89
C LEU A 124 8.93 3.26 15.82
N SER A 125 8.12 2.29 15.39
CA SER A 125 8.32 1.62 14.10
C SER A 125 7.43 2.30 13.06
N LEU A 126 7.98 2.58 11.88
CA LEU A 126 7.28 3.23 10.78
C LEU A 126 7.40 2.38 9.53
N ASP A 127 6.27 1.86 9.06
CA ASP A 127 6.15 1.09 7.84
C ASP A 127 5.41 1.88 6.77
N VAL A 128 5.87 1.77 5.53
CA VAL A 128 5.27 2.40 4.36
C VAL A 128 5.17 1.39 3.24
N ASP A 129 3.94 1.06 2.86
CA ASP A 129 3.63 0.26 1.68
C ASP A 129 3.24 1.19 0.53
N ARG A 130 3.92 1.09 -0.62
CA ARG A 130 3.64 1.86 -1.85
C ARG A 130 3.07 0.99 -2.97
N SER A 131 2.65 -0.23 -2.67
CA SER A 131 2.01 -1.13 -3.62
C SER A 131 0.57 -0.68 -3.87
N LYS A 132 0.37 0.18 -4.88
CA LYS A 132 -0.95 0.71 -5.28
C LYS A 132 -2.04 -0.36 -5.41
N TYR A 133 -1.69 -1.59 -5.80
CA TYR A 133 -2.65 -2.68 -6.00
C TYR A 133 -3.15 -3.31 -4.71
N THR A 134 -2.49 -3.05 -3.58
CA THR A 134 -2.77 -3.71 -2.31
C THR A 134 -2.97 -2.73 -1.16
N LEU A 135 -3.03 -1.42 -1.38
CA LEU A 135 -3.13 -0.45 -0.27
C LEU A 135 -4.39 -0.64 0.57
N ASP A 136 -5.54 -0.89 -0.07
CA ASP A 136 -6.80 -1.14 0.63
C ASP A 136 -6.74 -2.47 1.40
N ASP A 137 -6.10 -3.49 0.83
CA ASP A 137 -5.87 -4.79 1.46
C ASP A 137 -4.91 -4.66 2.67
N THR A 138 -3.83 -3.91 2.53
CA THR A 138 -2.86 -3.60 3.59
C THR A 138 -3.57 -2.88 4.73
N PHE A 139 -4.34 -1.82 4.43
CA PHE A 139 -5.15 -1.13 5.44
C PHE A 139 -6.10 -2.10 6.16
N ASN A 140 -6.84 -2.92 5.40
CA ASN A 140 -7.78 -3.90 5.96
C ASN A 140 -7.07 -4.95 6.82
N MET A 141 -5.88 -5.40 6.43
CA MET A 141 -5.09 -6.37 7.19
C MET A 141 -4.78 -5.87 8.59
N TYR A 142 -4.30 -4.64 8.72
CA TYR A 142 -4.04 -4.04 10.03
C TYR A 142 -5.33 -3.80 10.82
N ALA A 143 -6.31 -3.14 10.20
CA ALA A 143 -7.56 -2.79 10.89
C ALA A 143 -8.34 -4.02 11.41
N LYS A 144 -8.24 -5.18 10.73
CA LYS A 144 -8.84 -6.46 11.17
C LYS A 144 -8.21 -7.02 12.43
N ASN A 145 -6.91 -6.85 12.60
CA ASN A 145 -6.16 -7.47 13.70
C ASN A 145 -6.26 -6.66 14.99
N TRP A 146 -6.57 -5.36 14.88
CA TRP A 146 -6.62 -4.48 16.02
C TRP A 146 -7.81 -4.68 16.94
N LYS A 147 -7.56 -4.45 18.23
CA LYS A 147 -8.61 -4.20 19.23
C LYS A 147 -8.99 -2.72 19.25
N ASN A 148 -10.30 -2.46 19.29
CA ASN A 148 -10.89 -1.13 19.39
C ASN A 148 -10.42 -0.14 18.30
N PRO A 149 -10.53 -0.49 17.00
CA PRO A 149 -10.20 0.43 15.92
C PRO A 149 -11.12 1.66 15.98
N ARG A 150 -10.52 2.85 15.89
CA ARG A 150 -11.19 4.14 16.06
C ARG A 150 -10.48 5.22 15.26
N TYR A 151 -11.16 6.33 15.02
CA TYR A 151 -10.56 7.48 14.36
C TYR A 151 -9.88 8.42 15.35
N VAL A 152 -8.69 8.89 15.00
CA VAL A 152 -7.95 9.93 15.71
C VAL A 152 -7.43 10.92 14.67
N GLY A 153 -8.15 12.04 14.52
CA GLY A 153 -7.90 12.98 13.42
C GLY A 153 -8.10 12.32 12.05
N ASN A 154 -7.07 12.40 11.20
CA ASN A 154 -7.05 11.83 9.84
C ASN A 154 -6.55 10.37 9.80
N PHE A 155 -6.40 9.71 10.96
CA PHE A 155 -5.82 8.37 11.09
C PHE A 155 -6.83 7.40 11.70
N THR A 156 -6.69 6.12 11.34
CA THR A 156 -7.34 5.02 12.07
C THR A 156 -6.32 4.43 13.02
N CYS A 157 -6.65 4.37 14.31
CA CYS A 157 -5.79 3.79 15.34
C CYS A 157 -6.46 2.62 16.04
N GLY A 158 -5.66 1.70 16.56
CA GLY A 158 -6.09 0.51 17.27
C GLY A 158 -4.96 -0.06 18.12
N ASN A 159 -5.27 -1.09 18.91
CA ASN A 159 -4.24 -1.80 19.67
C ASN A 159 -3.92 -3.12 18.98
N GLU A 160 -2.66 -3.33 18.61
CA GLU A 160 -2.17 -4.58 18.01
C GLU A 160 -2.00 -5.66 19.10
N PRO A 161 -2.81 -6.72 19.12
CA PRO A 161 -2.79 -7.71 20.19
C PRO A 161 -1.47 -8.47 20.32
N ALA A 162 -0.74 -8.69 19.23
CA ALA A 162 0.48 -9.51 19.23
C ALA A 162 1.64 -8.84 19.96
N VAL A 163 1.75 -7.52 19.84
CA VAL A 163 2.84 -6.72 20.41
C VAL A 163 2.38 -5.85 21.59
N ASN A 164 1.07 -5.85 21.88
CA ASN A 164 0.44 -5.01 22.89
C ASN A 164 0.83 -3.52 22.74
N GLY A 165 0.90 -3.07 21.49
CA GLY A 165 1.27 -1.71 21.09
C GLY A 165 0.09 -0.96 20.48
N ILE A 166 0.19 0.36 20.48
CA ILE A 166 -0.76 1.23 19.76
C ILE A 166 -0.26 1.35 18.33
N GLU A 167 -1.14 1.14 17.37
CA GLU A 167 -0.86 1.38 15.96
C GLU A 167 -1.82 2.42 15.40
N CYS A 168 -1.32 3.24 14.49
CA CYS A 168 -2.10 4.22 13.75
C CYS A 168 -1.72 4.18 12.27
N ILE A 169 -2.72 4.28 11.40
CA ILE A 169 -2.56 4.19 9.96
C ILE A 169 -3.09 5.42 9.26
N ALA A 170 -2.27 5.97 8.37
CA ALA A 170 -2.68 6.89 7.31
C ALA A 170 -2.78 6.14 5.98
N HIS A 171 -3.82 6.45 5.23
CA HIS A 171 -4.05 5.92 3.90
C HIS A 171 -4.00 7.06 2.88
N SER A 172 -3.16 6.94 1.86
CA SER A 172 -3.09 7.89 0.73
C SER A 172 -3.53 7.22 -0.58
N GLU A 173 -3.49 7.97 -1.69
CA GLU A 173 -3.73 7.42 -3.02
C GLU A 173 -2.61 6.48 -3.52
N ASP A 174 -1.42 6.56 -2.94
CA ASP A 174 -0.21 5.89 -3.40
C ASP A 174 0.62 5.20 -2.31
N ALA A 175 0.18 5.27 -1.05
CA ALA A 175 0.81 4.62 0.08
C ALA A 175 -0.15 4.29 1.23
N THR A 176 0.23 3.30 2.03
CA THR A 176 -0.30 3.07 3.38
C THR A 176 0.84 3.24 4.36
N ILE A 177 0.68 4.13 5.33
CA ILE A 177 1.70 4.48 6.32
C ILE A 177 1.21 4.00 7.68
N VAL A 178 2.01 3.18 8.35
CA VAL A 178 1.69 2.55 9.62
C VAL A 178 2.73 2.96 10.64
N GLY A 179 2.29 3.61 11.72
CA GLY A 179 3.11 3.83 12.89
C GLY A 179 2.74 2.85 13.98
N MET A 180 3.74 2.21 14.59
CA MET A 180 3.57 1.41 15.80
C MET A 180 4.33 2.07 16.94
N ALA A 181 3.62 2.39 18.01
CA ALA A 181 4.18 2.93 19.24
C ALA A 181 4.90 1.85 20.05
N GLY A 182 6.08 2.20 20.53
CA GLY A 182 6.83 1.50 21.57
C GLY A 182 7.32 2.50 22.63
N GLY A 183 8.04 1.97 23.62
CA GLY A 183 8.76 2.79 24.61
C GLY A 183 7.89 3.87 25.27
N SER A 184 8.24 5.14 25.03
CA SER A 184 7.61 6.30 25.67
C SER A 184 6.31 6.79 25.01
N ILE A 185 5.91 6.27 23.85
CA ILE A 185 4.63 6.63 23.21
C ILE A 185 3.53 5.77 23.84
N ASN A 186 2.61 6.41 24.57
CA ASN A 186 1.64 5.71 25.40
C ASN A 186 0.16 5.99 25.06
N ASN A 187 -0.12 6.77 24.02
CA ASN A 187 -1.47 7.07 23.56
C ASN A 187 -1.50 7.35 22.04
N ASP A 188 -2.70 7.32 21.46
CA ASP A 188 -2.88 7.53 20.02
C ASP A 188 -2.50 8.96 19.61
N GLU A 189 -2.83 9.96 20.43
CA GLU A 189 -2.62 11.37 20.10
C GLU A 189 -1.13 11.69 19.93
N ALA A 190 -0.28 11.12 20.77
CA ALA A 190 1.17 11.24 20.69
C ALA A 190 1.73 10.56 19.44
N LEU A 191 1.22 9.37 19.09
CA LEU A 191 1.62 8.67 17.87
C LEU A 191 1.16 9.45 16.62
N VAL A 192 -0.08 9.91 16.61
CA VAL A 192 -0.66 10.71 15.52
C VAL A 192 0.07 12.04 15.34
N ALA A 193 0.59 12.66 16.40
CA ALA A 193 1.42 13.86 16.27
C ALA A 193 2.70 13.59 15.45
N LEU A 194 3.40 12.50 15.74
CA LEU A 194 4.60 12.09 14.99
C LEU A 194 4.28 11.68 13.55
N LEU A 195 3.16 10.97 13.34
CA LEU A 195 2.74 10.62 11.99
C LEU A 195 2.33 11.85 11.18
N ASN A 196 1.66 12.84 11.78
CA ASN A 196 1.36 14.10 11.11
C ASN A 196 2.63 14.87 10.72
N GLU A 197 3.66 14.86 11.57
CA GLU A 197 4.96 15.43 11.25
C GLU A 197 5.57 14.75 10.01
N TYR A 198 5.52 13.41 9.96
CA TYR A 198 5.99 12.65 8.79
C TYR A 198 5.18 12.94 7.52
N ILE A 199 3.85 13.00 7.62
CA ILE A 199 2.98 13.37 6.48
C ILE A 199 3.31 14.78 6.00
N THR A 200 3.52 15.73 6.91
CA THR A 200 3.89 17.11 6.58
C THR A 200 5.25 17.16 5.88
N HIS A 201 6.22 16.36 6.34
CA HIS A 201 7.52 16.20 5.70
C HIS A 201 7.41 15.65 4.28
N LEU A 202 6.51 14.69 4.04
CA LEU A 202 6.21 14.19 2.68
C LEU A 202 5.61 15.26 1.78
N GLN A 203 4.69 16.08 2.31
CA GLN A 203 3.97 17.10 1.54
C GLN A 203 4.83 18.31 1.14
N ASN A 204 5.89 18.61 1.89
CA ASN A 204 6.72 19.79 1.70
C ASN A 204 7.99 19.54 0.87
N ARG A 205 8.04 18.42 0.14
CA ARG A 205 9.19 18.03 -0.68
C ARG A 205 9.05 18.37 -2.15
#